data_AF-A0A822J857-F1
#
_entry.id   AF-A0A822J857-F1
#
_cell.length_a   1.000
_cell.length_b   1.000
_cell.length_c   1.000
_cell.angle_alpha   90.00
_cell.angle_beta   90.00
_cell.angle_gamma   90.00
#
_symmetry.space_group_name_H-M   'P 1'
#
loop_
_entity.id
_entity.type
_entity.pdbx_description
1 polymer ?
#
loop_
_entity_poly.entity_id
_entity_poly.type
_entity_poly.pdbx_seq_one_letter_code
_entity_poly.pdbx_strand_id
1 'polypeptide(L)'
;MTTVGLDERDSVQGHKMCPFCGGNVEYAGIRSGYIFPDINTGQMYLCKECGYQGSFIMEFDNPDDINKIKEYLITNRKDIETPAFRFPEKWRWFWKLIVVIMVAFLVFGVIITLFYQE
;
A
#
# COMPACT_ATOMS: atom_id res chain seq x y z
N MET A 1 29.78 7.37 20.76
CA MET A 1 28.78 8.12 19.99
C MET A 1 29.13 7.92 18.53
N THR A 2 28.64 6.85 17.94
CA THR A 2 28.93 6.42 16.56
C THR A 2 27.72 6.76 15.71
N THR A 3 27.87 7.77 14.86
CA THR A 3 26.93 8.10 13.79
C THR A 3 26.96 6.97 12.77
N VAL A 4 25.94 6.10 12.79
CA VAL A 4 25.71 5.14 11.72
C VAL A 4 25.13 5.93 10.55
N GLY A 5 25.99 6.33 9.63
CA GLY A 5 25.59 6.85 8.32
C GLY A 5 24.84 5.75 7.58
N LEU A 6 23.53 5.94 7.42
CA LEU A 6 22.70 5.21 6.47
C LEU A 6 22.54 6.08 5.23
N ASP A 7 23.66 6.33 4.56
CA ASP A 7 23.69 6.80 3.19
C ASP A 7 24.70 5.93 2.44
N GLU A 8 24.47 5.69 1.15
CA GLU A 8 25.25 4.81 0.26
C GLU A 8 25.03 3.29 0.35
N ARG A 9 23.89 2.84 -0.21
CA ARG A 9 23.86 1.62 -1.04
C ARG A 9 23.45 2.00 -2.47
N ASP A 10 24.38 2.67 -3.15
CA ASP A 10 24.32 2.87 -4.59
C ASP A 10 24.73 1.57 -5.32
N SER A 11 23.94 1.23 -6.35
CA SER A 11 24.36 0.50 -7.56
C SER A 11 24.62 -1.01 -7.52
N VAL A 12 23.63 -1.79 -7.07
CA VAL A 12 23.28 -3.00 -7.83
C VAL A 12 21.98 -2.64 -8.56
N GLN A 13 22.03 -2.51 -9.89
CA GLN A 13 20.85 -2.24 -10.74
C GLN A 13 19.93 -3.48 -10.80
N GLY A 14 19.64 -4.06 -9.64
CA GLY A 14 18.74 -5.19 -9.50
C GLY A 14 17.32 -4.75 -9.86
N HIS A 15 16.71 -5.42 -10.83
CA HIS A 15 15.30 -5.22 -11.11
C HIS A 15 14.48 -5.77 -9.94
N LYS A 16 13.71 -4.89 -9.31
CA LYS A 16 12.81 -5.23 -8.22
C LYS A 16 11.48 -5.69 -8.79
N MET A 17 11.04 -6.89 -8.43
CA MET A 17 9.77 -7.42 -8.88
C MET A 17 8.92 -8.01 -7.76
N CYS A 18 7.62 -8.03 -8.02
CA CYS A 18 6.63 -8.58 -7.11
C CYS A 18 6.79 -10.11 -7.02
N PRO A 19 6.92 -10.68 -5.80
CA PRO A 19 7.08 -12.11 -5.61
C PRO A 19 5.88 -12.95 -6.10
N PHE A 20 4.73 -12.30 -6.29
CA PHE A 20 3.47 -12.97 -6.62
C PHE A 20 3.10 -12.89 -8.10
N CYS A 21 3.35 -11.76 -8.75
CA CYS A 21 2.95 -11.56 -10.14
C CYS A 21 4.10 -11.24 -11.09
N GLY A 22 5.32 -11.07 -10.58
CA GLY A 22 6.46 -10.60 -11.37
C GLY A 22 6.29 -9.16 -11.91
N GLY A 23 5.24 -8.45 -11.48
CA GLY A 23 4.99 -7.06 -11.83
C GLY A 23 5.90 -6.09 -11.07
N ASN A 24 5.91 -4.83 -11.50
CA ASN A 24 6.72 -3.81 -10.85
C ASN A 24 6.23 -3.50 -9.44
N VAL A 25 7.17 -3.20 -8.55
CA VAL A 25 6.91 -2.80 -7.16
C VAL A 25 7.36 -1.37 -6.92
N GLU A 26 6.53 -0.61 -6.21
CA GLU A 26 6.82 0.76 -5.80
C GLU A 26 7.07 0.80 -4.30
N TYR A 27 8.02 1.63 -3.87
CA TYR A 27 8.27 1.84 -2.45
C TYR A 27 7.10 2.61 -1.81
N ALA A 28 6.49 2.03 -0.79
CA ALA A 28 5.31 2.55 -0.10
C ALA A 28 5.63 3.10 1.30
N GLY A 29 6.91 3.27 1.63
CA GLY A 29 7.38 3.80 2.92
C GLY A 29 7.86 2.73 3.89
N ILE A 30 8.05 3.12 5.15
CA ILE A 30 8.44 2.22 6.25
C ILE A 30 7.21 1.97 7.10
N ARG A 31 6.90 0.71 7.41
CA ARG A 31 5.83 0.38 8.36
C ARG A 31 6.44 -0.30 9.59
N SER A 32 6.24 0.31 10.75
CA SER A 32 6.49 -0.31 12.05
C SER A 32 5.16 -0.73 12.66
N GLY A 33 5.06 -1.97 13.13
CA GLY A 33 3.95 -2.42 13.97
C GLY A 33 4.04 -1.91 15.43
N TYR A 34 5.11 -1.20 15.78
CA TYR A 34 5.44 -0.82 17.15
C TYR A 34 5.77 0.67 17.26
N ILE A 35 5.42 1.24 18.42
CA ILE A 35 5.58 2.67 18.78
C ILE A 35 7.06 3.06 18.92
N PHE A 36 7.96 2.07 19.09
CA PHE A 36 9.41 2.27 19.16
C PHE A 36 10.08 1.81 17.85
N PRO A 37 10.66 2.74 17.06
CA PRO A 37 11.32 2.42 15.82
C PRO A 37 12.79 2.11 16.11
N ASP A 38 13.17 0.85 16.27
CA ASP A 38 14.61 0.57 16.32
C ASP A 38 15.06 -0.80 15.78
N ILE A 39 14.16 -1.76 15.55
CA ILE A 39 14.62 -3.10 15.12
C ILE A 39 13.67 -3.80 14.12
N ASN A 40 12.38 -3.42 14.07
CA ASN A 40 11.35 -4.09 13.25
C ASN A 40 10.69 -3.17 12.20
N THR A 41 11.45 -2.21 11.65
CA THR A 41 11.01 -1.32 10.57
C THR A 41 11.32 -1.95 9.22
N GLY A 42 10.34 -2.67 8.66
CA GLY A 42 10.44 -3.16 7.28
C GLY A 42 10.17 -2.05 6.27
N GLN A 43 11.01 -1.95 5.24
CA GLN A 43 10.64 -1.23 4.01
C GLN A 43 9.41 -1.91 3.42
N MET A 44 8.39 -1.16 3.04
CA MET A 44 7.18 -1.68 2.45
C MET A 44 7.15 -1.36 0.97
N TYR A 45 6.74 -2.35 0.18
CA TYR A 45 6.61 -2.28 -1.25
C TYR A 45 5.17 -2.60 -1.64
N LEU A 46 4.67 -1.91 -2.66
CA LEU A 46 3.34 -2.06 -3.22
C LEU A 46 3.45 -2.49 -4.68
N CYS A 47 2.75 -3.55 -5.06
CA CYS A 47 2.53 -3.90 -6.45
C CYS A 47 1.15 -3.42 -6.90
N LYS A 48 1.09 -2.55 -7.91
CA LYS A 48 -0.18 -2.05 -8.47
C LYS A 48 -0.95 -3.10 -9.27
N GLU A 49 -0.25 -4.09 -9.85
CA GLU A 49 -0.85 -5.10 -10.72
C GLU A 49 -1.66 -6.13 -9.92
N CYS A 50 -1.14 -6.59 -8.78
CA CYS A 50 -1.82 -7.59 -7.95
C CYS A 50 -2.28 -7.07 -6.58
N GLY A 51 -1.92 -5.84 -6.20
CA GLY A 51 -2.24 -5.28 -4.89
C GLY A 51 -1.40 -5.84 -3.75
N TYR A 52 -0.31 -6.57 -4.04
CA TYR A 52 0.63 -7.01 -3.02
C TYR A 52 1.16 -5.81 -2.22
N GLN A 53 1.11 -5.90 -0.90
CA GLN A 53 1.69 -4.94 0.01
C GLN A 53 2.49 -5.68 1.08
N GLY A 54 3.81 -5.49 1.11
CA GLY A 54 4.66 -6.16 2.08
C GLY A 54 6.13 -5.77 1.97
N SER A 55 6.95 -6.32 2.86
CA SER A 55 8.38 -6.02 2.91
C SER A 55 9.25 -6.96 2.09
N PHE A 56 8.66 -7.96 1.46
CA PHE A 56 9.39 -8.95 0.68
C PHE A 56 9.32 -8.60 -0.80
N ILE A 57 10.48 -8.40 -1.41
CA ILE A 57 10.64 -8.17 -2.85
C ILE A 57 11.69 -9.14 -3.37
N MET A 58 11.56 -9.51 -4.65
CA MET A 58 12.59 -10.27 -5.34
C MET A 58 13.44 -9.31 -6.17
N GLU A 59 14.74 -9.34 -5.99
CA GLU A 59 15.71 -8.52 -6.72
C GLU A 59 16.52 -9.42 -7.64
N PHE A 60 16.64 -9.05 -8.92
CA PHE A 60 17.38 -9.81 -9.93
C PHE A 60 18.43 -8.94 -10.60
N ASP A 61 19.64 -9.46 -10.67
CA ASP A 61 20.76 -8.80 -11.32
C ASP A 61 20.73 -8.97 -12.85
N ASN A 62 20.08 -10.03 -13.35
CA ASN A 62 20.03 -10.38 -14.77
C ASN A 62 18.62 -10.22 -15.36
N PRO A 63 18.43 -9.41 -16.42
CA PRO A 63 17.13 -9.23 -17.06
C PRO A 63 16.55 -10.50 -17.71
N ASP A 64 17.40 -11.44 -18.14
CA ASP A 64 16.93 -12.68 -18.79
C ASP A 64 16.19 -13.62 -17.82
N ASP A 65 16.57 -13.57 -16.55
CA ASP A 65 15.96 -14.38 -15.50
C ASP A 65 14.59 -13.83 -15.11
N ILE A 66 14.37 -12.51 -15.26
CA ILE A 66 13.08 -11.86 -14.99
C ILE A 66 11.99 -12.45 -15.86
N ASN A 67 12.25 -12.61 -17.17
CA ASN A 67 11.24 -13.09 -18.11
C ASN A 67 10.83 -14.54 -17.81
N LYS A 68 11.80 -15.41 -17.53
CA LYS A 68 11.55 -16.82 -17.18
C LYS A 68 10.75 -16.94 -15.88
N ILE A 69 11.09 -16.15 -14.86
CA ILE A 69 10.42 -16.22 -13.56
C ILE A 69 9.02 -15.60 -13.67
N LYS A 70 8.86 -14.52 -14.43
CA LYS A 70 7.55 -13.93 -14.72
C LYS A 70 6.61 -14.93 -15.39
N GLU A 71 7.09 -15.66 -16.39
CA GLU A 71 6.31 -16.69 -17.07
C GLU A 71 5.95 -17.85 -16.12
N TYR A 72 6.90 -18.27 -15.26
CA TYR A 72 6.66 -19.28 -14.24
C TYR A 72 5.62 -18.83 -13.20
N LEU A 73 5.67 -17.57 -12.76
CA LEU A 73 4.72 -17.00 -11.80
C LEU A 73 3.32 -16.87 -12.40
N ILE A 74 3.21 -16.47 -13.67
CA ILE A 74 1.92 -16.37 -14.37
C ILE A 74 1.30 -17.76 -14.56
N THR A 75 2.10 -18.75 -14.99
CA THR A 75 1.63 -20.13 -15.25
C THR A 75 1.21 -20.84 -13.97
N ASN A 76 1.92 -20.61 -12.86
CA ASN A 76 1.61 -21.22 -11.57
C ASN A 76 0.68 -20.37 -10.70
N ARG A 77 0.06 -19.33 -11.25
CA ARG A 77 -0.88 -18.44 -10.55
C ARG A 77 -2.20 -19.17 -10.27
N LYS A 78 -2.18 -20.15 -9.36
CA LYS A 78 -3.39 -20.67 -8.72
C LYS A 78 -3.75 -19.71 -7.60
N ASP A 79 -4.82 -18.95 -7.82
CA ASP A 79 -5.57 -18.23 -6.78
C ASP A 79 -4.71 -17.54 -5.72
N ILE A 80 -3.80 -16.66 -6.16
CA ILE A 80 -3.10 -15.78 -5.23
C ILE A 80 -4.16 -14.81 -4.68
N GLU A 81 -4.78 -15.19 -3.57
CA GLU A 81 -5.46 -14.29 -2.65
C GLU A 81 -4.40 -13.35 -2.08
N THR A 82 -4.02 -12.35 -2.87
CA THR A 82 -3.18 -11.27 -2.40
C THR A 82 -3.88 -10.64 -1.20
N PRO A 83 -3.20 -10.42 -0.06
CA PRO A 83 -3.69 -9.51 0.96
C PRO A 83 -3.52 -8.08 0.44
N ALA A 84 -4.16 -7.78 -0.69
CA ALA A 84 -4.47 -6.42 -1.01
C ALA A 84 -5.27 -5.92 0.18
N PHE A 85 -4.88 -4.78 0.74
CA PHE A 85 -5.74 -3.98 1.58
C PHE A 85 -6.92 -3.53 0.69
N ARG A 86 -7.81 -4.46 0.35
CA ARG A 86 -9.11 -4.19 -0.23
C ARG A 86 -9.84 -3.52 0.91
N PHE A 87 -9.86 -2.19 0.87
CA PHE A 87 -10.79 -1.41 1.67
C PHE A 87 -12.13 -2.15 1.61
N PRO A 88 -12.61 -2.73 2.72
CA PRO A 88 -13.74 -3.64 2.66
C PRO A 88 -14.86 -2.92 1.95
N GLU A 89 -15.46 -3.54 0.94
CA GLU A 89 -16.45 -2.88 0.08
C GLU A 89 -17.61 -2.27 0.91
N LYS A 90 -17.88 -2.89 2.06
CA LYS A 90 -18.79 -2.42 3.12
C LYS A 90 -18.42 -1.02 3.65
N TRP A 91 -17.14 -0.66 3.68
CA TRP A 91 -16.65 0.63 4.17
C TRP A 91 -16.94 1.77 3.18
N ARG A 92 -16.99 1.48 1.87
CA ARG A 92 -17.41 2.49 0.86
C ARG A 92 -18.86 2.92 1.08
N TRP A 93 -19.73 1.97 1.48
CA TRP A 93 -21.12 2.28 1.83
C TRP A 93 -21.22 3.10 3.11
N PHE A 94 -20.43 2.75 4.13
CA PHE A 94 -20.33 3.51 5.38
C PHE A 94 -19.92 4.97 5.15
N TRP A 95 -18.89 5.22 4.33
CA TRP A 95 -18.45 6.59 4.01
C TRP A 95 -19.51 7.39 3.27
N LYS A 96 -20.27 6.77 2.35
CA LYS A 96 -21.41 7.45 1.68
C LYS A 96 -22.46 7.90 2.69
N LEU A 97 -22.79 7.06 3.68
CA LEU A 97 -23.80 7.37 4.70
C LEU A 97 -23.34 8.52 5.62
N ILE A 98 -22.07 8.49 6.06
CA ILE A 98 -21.47 9.56 6.87
C ILE A 98 -21.56 10.92 6.15
N VAL A 99 -21.21 10.97 4.86
CA VAL A 99 -21.24 12.22 4.07
C VAL A 99 -22.66 12.78 4.00
N VAL A 100 -23.66 11.92 3.75
CA VAL A 100 -25.07 12.34 3.69
C VAL A 100 -25.53 12.91 5.04
N ILE A 101 -25.19 12.26 6.15
CA ILE A 101 -25.53 12.74 7.50
C ILE A 101 -24.86 14.10 7.77
N MET A 102 -23.59 14.27 7.42
CA MET A 102 -22.87 15.53 7.60
C MET A 102 -23.55 16.69 6.88
N VAL A 103 -23.95 16.47 5.62
CA VAL A 103 -24.64 17.49 4.82
C VAL A 103 -26.01 17.81 5.43
N ALA A 104 -26.76 16.80 5.87
CA ALA A 104 -28.04 17.00 6.54
C ALA A 104 -27.92 17.85 7.81
N PHE A 105 -26.93 17.57 8.66
CA PHE A 105 -26.67 18.37 9.88
C PHE A 105 -26.30 19.82 9.56
N LEU A 106 -25.49 20.06 8.52
CA LEU A 106 -25.15 21.42 8.10
C LEU A 106 -26.39 22.20 7.62
N VAL A 107 -27.20 21.59 6.77
CA VAL A 107 -28.44 22.22 6.27
C VAL A 107 -29.41 22.49 7.42
N PHE A 108 -29.59 21.52 8.33
CA PHE A 108 -30.47 21.67 9.47
C PHE A 108 -29.99 22.77 10.42
N GLY A 109 -28.68 22.88 10.66
CA GLY A 109 -28.08 23.96 11.46
C GLY A 109 -28.30 25.34 10.85
N VAL A 110 -28.16 25.47 9.53
CA VAL A 110 -28.45 26.73 8.81
C VAL A 110 -29.94 27.10 8.92
N ILE A 111 -30.84 26.13 8.78
CA ILE A 111 -32.28 26.37 8.93
C ILE A 111 -32.61 26.83 10.36
N ILE A 112 -32.11 26.14 11.39
CA ILE A 112 -32.35 26.53 12.78
C ILE A 112 -31.84 27.94 13.06
N THR A 113 -30.64 28.28 12.60
CA THR A 113 -30.06 29.62 12.82
C THR A 113 -30.84 30.72 12.11
N LEU A 114 -31.42 30.45 10.93
CA LEU A 114 -32.32 31.38 10.25
C LEU A 114 -33.63 31.58 11.00
N PHE A 115 -34.26 30.52 11.51
CA PHE A 115 -35.51 30.60 12.28
C PHE A 115 -35.36 31.23 13.67
N TYR A 116 -34.17 31.19 14.27
CA TYR A 116 -33.90 31.85 15.55
C TYR A 116 -33.61 33.36 15.42
N GLN A 117 -33.46 33.86 14.19
CA GLN A 117 -33.15 35.28 13.93
C GLN A 117 -34.38 36.13 13.59
N GLU A 118 -35.56 35.50 13.44
CA GLU A 118 -36.89 36.14 13.40
C GLU A 118 -37.53 36.19 14.78
#